data_AF-A0A6A8AL98-F1
#
_entry.id   AF-A0A6A8AL98-F1
#
_cell.length_a   1.000
_cell.length_b   1.000
_cell.length_c   1.000
_cell.angle_alpha   90.00
_cell.angle_beta   90.00
_cell.angle_gamma   90.00
#
_symmetry.space_group_name_H-M   'P 1'
#
loop_
_entity.id
_entity.type
_entity.pdbx_description
1 polymer ?
#
loop_
_entity_poly.entity_id
_entity_poly.type
_entity_poly.pdbx_seq_one_letter_code
_entity_poly.pdbx_strand_id
1 'polypeptide(L)'
;MAHCKHESCGAEEKVWLPYEFEGRSRGLKPHSYCIHCGCVKNISSDRAKPMGYYTNILARMPITKVQMRLIIKELESMDFEDAYSMTGSEQEKVFSSVVQKYCNVSEL
;
A
#
# COMPACT_ATOMS: atom_id res chain seq x y z
N MET A 1 -5.65 -2.38 -13.00
CA MET A 1 -5.01 -3.70 -13.17
C MET A 1 -5.76 -4.67 -12.28
N ALA A 2 -6.02 -5.89 -12.74
CA ALA A 2 -6.94 -6.83 -12.10
C ALA A 2 -6.49 -7.17 -10.67
N HIS A 3 -7.44 -7.23 -9.73
CA HIS A 3 -7.23 -7.69 -8.35
C HIS A 3 -6.57 -9.07 -8.37
N CYS A 4 -5.25 -9.12 -8.16
CA CYS A 4 -4.52 -10.36 -8.09
C CYS A 4 -4.64 -10.92 -6.67
N LYS A 5 -5.05 -12.18 -6.51
CA LYS A 5 -5.11 -12.83 -5.19
C LYS A 5 -3.75 -13.27 -4.64
N HIS A 6 -2.66 -12.86 -5.30
CA HIS A 6 -1.26 -13.12 -5.00
C HIS A 6 -0.92 -14.52 -4.49
N GLU A 7 -0.28 -15.31 -5.34
CA GLU A 7 0.26 -16.62 -4.98
C GLU A 7 1.78 -16.59 -5.09
N SER A 8 2.47 -16.86 -3.97
CA SER A 8 3.94 -16.78 -3.93
C SER A 8 4.58 -17.96 -4.64
N CYS A 9 5.67 -17.69 -5.37
CA CYS A 9 6.53 -18.72 -5.95
C CYS A 9 7.09 -19.70 -4.89
N GLY A 10 7.58 -20.84 -5.37
CA GLY A 10 8.25 -21.85 -4.55
C GLY A 10 9.55 -21.35 -3.92
N ALA A 11 10.06 -22.11 -2.94
CA ALA A 11 11.27 -21.73 -2.20
C ALA A 11 12.52 -21.61 -3.09
N GLU A 12 12.66 -22.52 -4.06
CA GLU A 12 13.79 -22.61 -5.00
C GLU A 12 13.70 -21.59 -6.14
N GLU A 13 12.53 -20.95 -6.34
CA GLU A 13 12.27 -20.04 -7.46
C GLU A 13 12.47 -18.57 -7.07
N LYS A 14 12.80 -18.29 -5.80
CA LYS A 14 12.92 -16.93 -5.28
C LYS A 14 14.01 -16.15 -5.99
N VAL A 15 13.73 -14.87 -6.24
CA VAL A 15 14.67 -13.95 -6.85
C VAL A 15 15.52 -13.27 -5.79
N TRP A 16 16.81 -13.12 -6.04
CA TRP A 16 17.73 -12.44 -5.13
C TRP A 16 17.73 -10.95 -5.43
N LEU A 17 17.26 -10.15 -4.47
CA LEU A 17 17.16 -8.70 -4.62
C LEU A 17 17.89 -7.98 -3.48
N PRO A 18 18.33 -6.72 -3.71
CA PRO A 18 18.87 -5.88 -2.65
C PRO A 18 17.90 -5.79 -1.47
N TYR A 19 18.44 -5.98 -0.27
CA TYR A 19 17.67 -5.95 0.97
C TYR A 19 18.19 -4.84 1.87
N GLU A 20 17.27 -3.97 2.27
CA GLU A 20 17.51 -2.90 3.22
C GLU A 20 16.78 -3.19 4.53
N PHE A 21 17.42 -2.82 5.64
CA PHE A 21 16.81 -2.88 6.95
C PHE A 21 17.25 -1.66 7.76
N GLU A 22 16.28 -0.89 8.26
CA GLU A 22 16.51 0.37 8.98
C GLU A 22 17.40 1.36 8.19
N GLY A 23 17.16 1.49 6.88
CA GLY A 23 17.88 2.41 6.00
C GLY A 23 19.33 1.99 5.68
N ARG A 24 19.72 0.76 6.00
CA ARG A 24 21.05 0.22 5.68
C ARG A 24 20.95 -0.96 4.74
N SER A 25 21.76 -0.94 3.67
CA SER A 25 21.93 -2.08 2.78
C SER A 25 22.54 -3.26 3.54
N ARG A 26 21.92 -4.44 3.43
CA ARG A 26 22.36 -5.70 4.03
C ARG A 26 22.68 -6.76 2.98
N GLY A 27 23.00 -6.34 1.75
CA GLY A 27 23.31 -7.22 0.63
C GLY A 27 22.05 -7.73 -0.07
N LEU A 28 22.06 -8.99 -0.48
CA LEU A 28 20.94 -9.63 -1.20
C LEU A 28 20.17 -10.57 -0.26
N LYS A 29 18.86 -10.64 -0.46
CA LYS A 29 17.97 -11.60 0.22
C LYS A 29 17.07 -12.27 -0.83
N PRO A 30 16.59 -13.51 -0.61
CA PRO A 30 15.63 -14.12 -1.50
C PRO A 30 14.22 -13.53 -1.28
N HIS A 31 13.63 -12.99 -2.33
CA HIS A 31 12.28 -12.43 -2.36
C HIS A 31 11.35 -13.37 -3.13
N SER A 32 10.14 -13.56 -2.59
CA SER A 32 9.08 -14.24 -3.33
C SER A 32 8.46 -13.26 -4.33
N TYR A 33 7.98 -13.77 -5.45
CA TYR A 33 7.14 -13.01 -6.36
C TYR A 33 5.82 -13.74 -6.59
N CYS A 34 4.81 -12.99 -7.03
CA CYS A 34 3.53 -13.55 -7.40
C CYS A 34 3.65 -14.26 -8.75
N ILE A 35 3.33 -15.56 -8.81
CA ILE A 35 3.41 -16.35 -10.05
C ILE A 35 2.39 -15.90 -11.12
N HIS A 36 1.37 -15.14 -10.72
CA HIS A 36 0.30 -14.69 -11.61
C HIS A 36 0.55 -13.30 -12.21
N CYS A 37 1.11 -12.36 -11.43
CA CYS A 37 1.30 -10.97 -11.87
C CYS A 37 2.77 -10.51 -11.88
N GLY A 38 3.69 -11.31 -11.35
CA GLY A 38 5.12 -10.98 -11.28
C GLY A 38 5.50 -9.96 -10.20
N CYS A 39 4.54 -9.40 -9.45
CA CYS A 39 4.85 -8.48 -8.35
C CYS A 39 5.76 -9.15 -7.32
N VAL A 40 6.79 -8.44 -6.88
CA VAL A 40 7.71 -8.91 -5.85
C VAL A 40 7.13 -8.62 -4.47
N LYS A 41 7.17 -9.62 -3.59
CA LYS A 41 6.70 -9.50 -2.22
C LYS A 41 7.57 -8.52 -1.43
N ASN A 42 6.92 -7.57 -0.76
CA ASN A 42 7.55 -6.71 0.23
C ASN A 42 7.88 -7.53 1.49
N ILE A 43 9.16 -7.76 1.72
CA ILE A 43 9.68 -8.46 2.91
C ILE A 43 10.31 -7.52 3.94
N SER A 44 10.24 -6.21 3.70
CA SER A 44 10.77 -5.19 4.61
C SER A 44 9.90 -5.04 5.87
N SER A 45 10.37 -4.22 6.80
CA SER A 45 9.59 -3.77 7.96
C SER A 45 8.57 -2.69 7.59
N ASP A 46 8.77 -1.98 6.48
CA ASP A 46 7.86 -0.94 5.98
C ASP A 46 6.72 -1.59 5.18
N ARG A 47 5.70 -2.06 5.89
CA ARG A 47 4.57 -2.78 5.31
C ARG A 47 3.31 -1.94 5.29
N ALA A 48 2.54 -2.11 4.22
CA ALA A 48 1.20 -1.58 4.11
C ALA A 48 0.31 -2.01 5.30
N LYS A 49 -0.63 -1.14 5.65
CA LYS A 49 -1.67 -1.31 6.66
C LYS A 49 -3.02 -1.59 5.99
N PRO A 50 -3.95 -2.27 6.68
CA PRO A 50 -5.31 -2.46 6.15
C PRO A 50 -6.07 -1.12 6.06
N MET A 51 -7.11 -1.04 5.22
CA MET A 51 -7.95 0.16 5.04
C MET A 51 -8.56 0.63 6.37
N GLY A 52 -8.86 -0.29 7.29
CA GLY A 52 -9.35 0.04 8.63
C GLY A 52 -8.42 0.96 9.43
N TYR A 53 -7.10 0.85 9.22
CA TYR A 53 -6.11 1.75 9.84
C TYR A 53 -6.34 3.21 9.38
N TYR A 54 -6.45 3.42 8.07
CA TYR A 54 -6.67 4.74 7.48
C TYR A 54 -8.08 5.27 7.73
N THR A 55 -9.08 4.38 7.77
CA THR A 55 -10.45 4.74 8.14
C THR A 55 -10.51 5.30 9.56
N ASN A 56 -9.75 4.73 10.50
CA ASN A 56 -9.63 5.25 11.87
C ASN A 56 -8.94 6.61 11.93
N ILE A 57 -7.97 6.87 11.04
CA ILE A 57 -7.34 8.19 10.90
C ILE A 57 -8.39 9.20 10.41
N LEU A 58 -9.09 8.90 9.31
CA LEU A 58 -10.13 9.77 8.75
C LEU A 58 -11.24 10.08 9.76
N ALA A 59 -11.65 9.11 10.58
CA ALA A 59 -12.68 9.30 11.60
C ALA A 59 -12.29 10.33 12.69
N ARG A 60 -11.00 10.65 12.84
CA ARG A 60 -10.49 11.65 13.78
C ARG A 60 -10.24 13.02 13.13
N MET A 61 -10.39 13.12 11.81
CA MET A 61 -10.16 14.37 11.07
C MET A 61 -11.44 15.22 11.05
N PRO A 62 -11.32 16.56 11.01
CA PRO A 62 -12.47 17.46 10.90
C PRO A 62 -12.99 17.52 9.45
N ILE A 63 -13.47 16.38 8.94
CA ILE A 63 -13.98 16.24 7.56
C ILE A 63 -15.45 15.81 7.57
N THR A 64 -16.17 16.14 6.50
CA THR A 64 -17.57 15.72 6.35
C THR A 64 -17.69 14.23 6.04
N LYS A 65 -18.87 13.64 6.34
CA LYS A 65 -19.18 12.25 5.95
C LYS A 65 -19.08 12.03 4.43
N VAL A 66 -19.38 13.05 3.63
CA VAL A 66 -19.29 12.99 2.17
C VAL A 66 -17.83 12.91 1.74
N GLN A 67 -16.96 13.78 2.26
CA GLN A 67 -15.51 13.73 1.99
C GLN A 67 -14.91 12.39 2.40
N MET A 68 -15.22 11.91 3.61
CA MET A 68 -14.76 10.59 4.07
C MET A 68 -15.18 9.47 3.11
N ARG A 69 -16.43 9.48 2.63
CA ARG A 69 -16.94 8.48 1.69
C ARG A 69 -16.24 8.55 0.32
N LEU A 70 -15.98 9.75 -0.18
CA LEU A 70 -15.25 9.96 -1.45
C LEU A 70 -13.81 9.47 -1.36
N ILE A 71 -13.12 9.81 -0.27
CA ILE A 71 -11.75 9.35 0.00
C ILE A 71 -11.70 7.83 0.03
N ILE A 72 -12.55 7.17 0.83
CA ILE A 72 -12.57 5.71 0.95
C ILE A 72 -12.84 5.06 -0.41
N LYS A 73 -13.80 5.57 -1.18
CA LYS A 73 -14.13 5.02 -2.51
C LYS A 73 -12.98 5.13 -3.50
N GLU A 74 -12.23 6.22 -3.48
CA GLU A 74 -11.06 6.37 -4.33
C GLU A 74 -9.94 5.41 -3.92
N LEU A 75 -9.65 5.29 -2.63
CA LEU A 75 -8.65 4.34 -2.12
C LEU A 75 -9.01 2.88 -2.47
N GLU A 76 -10.26 2.48 -2.29
CA GLU A 76 -10.76 1.14 -2.68
C GLU A 76 -10.51 0.86 -4.18
N SER A 77 -10.63 1.87 -5.04
CA SER A 77 -10.44 1.71 -6.49
C SER A 77 -8.98 1.50 -6.92
N MET A 78 -8.02 1.84 -6.04
CA MET A 78 -6.58 1.81 -6.31
C MET A 78 -5.88 0.53 -5.83
N ASP A 79 -6.64 -0.49 -5.38
CA ASP A 79 -6.10 -1.70 -4.74
C ASP A 79 -5.20 -1.37 -3.53
N PHE A 80 -5.56 -0.31 -2.80
CA PHE A 80 -4.82 0.28 -1.67
C PHE A 80 -4.58 -0.67 -0.49
N GLU A 81 -5.16 -1.87 -0.49
CA GLU A 81 -4.90 -2.89 0.54
C GLU A 81 -3.90 -3.96 0.10
N ASP A 82 -3.25 -3.84 -1.06
CA ASP A 82 -2.28 -4.84 -1.54
C ASP A 82 -1.03 -4.91 -0.65
N ALA A 83 -1.14 -5.68 0.43
CA ALA A 83 -0.08 -5.94 1.38
C ALA A 83 1.00 -6.88 0.82
N TYR A 84 0.85 -7.39 -0.41
CA TYR A 84 1.84 -8.25 -1.03
C TYR A 84 3.05 -7.45 -1.46
N SER A 85 2.87 -6.41 -2.27
CA SER A 85 3.97 -5.60 -2.81
C SER A 85 4.08 -4.18 -2.25
N MET A 86 2.99 -3.60 -1.74
CA MET A 86 3.01 -2.18 -1.36
C MET A 86 3.78 -1.93 -0.05
N THR A 87 4.54 -0.84 -0.01
CA THR A 87 5.18 -0.33 1.22
C THR A 87 4.23 0.56 1.99
N GLY A 88 4.43 0.67 3.32
CA GLY A 88 3.67 1.61 4.14
C GLY A 88 3.93 3.05 3.72
N SER A 89 5.18 3.40 3.39
CA SER A 89 5.54 4.74 2.90
C SER A 89 4.84 5.12 1.59
N GLU A 90 4.71 4.19 0.63
CA GLU A 90 3.95 4.43 -0.60
C GLU A 90 2.46 4.60 -0.31
N GLN A 91 1.93 3.77 0.58
CA GLN A 91 0.54 3.85 1.01
C GLN A 91 0.23 5.19 1.69
N GLU A 92 1.12 5.71 2.54
CA GLU A 92 0.98 7.03 3.17
C GLU A 92 0.99 8.17 2.15
N LYS A 93 1.81 8.08 1.09
CA LYS A 93 1.82 9.07 -0.01
C LYS A 93 0.50 9.07 -0.77
N VAL A 94 -0.01 7.89 -1.11
CA VAL A 94 -1.30 7.74 -1.80
C VAL A 94 -2.44 8.24 -0.91
N PHE A 95 -2.44 7.87 0.38
CA PHE A 95 -3.43 8.35 1.33
C PHE A 95 -3.43 9.88 1.43
N SER A 96 -2.25 10.48 1.61
CA SER A 96 -2.11 11.93 1.75
C SER A 96 -2.59 12.67 0.50
N SER A 97 -2.28 12.17 -0.69
CA SER A 97 -2.70 12.80 -1.95
C SER A 97 -4.22 12.76 -2.14
N VAL A 98 -4.86 11.61 -1.85
CA VAL A 98 -6.32 11.47 -1.95
C VAL A 98 -7.03 12.32 -0.89
N VAL A 99 -6.53 12.36 0.34
CA VAL A 99 -7.07 13.24 1.40
C VAL A 99 -6.99 14.69 0.97
N GLN A 100 -5.83 15.15 0.49
CA GLN A 100 -5.67 16.52 0.00
C GLN A 100 -6.64 16.84 -1.13
N LYS A 101 -6.85 15.93 -2.09
CA LYS A 101 -7.78 16.10 -3.20
C LYS A 101 -9.20 16.43 -2.76
N TYR A 102 -9.71 15.81 -1.69
CA TYR A 102 -11.10 16.01 -1.22
C TYR A 102 -11.25 17.00 -0.06
N CYS A 103 -10.16 17.31 0.64
CA CYS A 103 -10.15 18.25 1.76
C CYS A 103 -9.73 19.67 1.33
N ASN A 104 -8.93 19.81 0.26
CA ASN A 104 -8.52 21.11 -0.29
C ASN A 104 -9.44 21.64 -1.41
N VAL A 105 -10.64 21.06 -1.57
CA VAL A 105 -11.65 21.67 -2.45
C VAL A 105 -12.24 22.87 -1.73
N SER A 106 -11.55 24.00 -1.84
CA SER A 106 -12.08 25.33 -1.53
C SER A 106 -13.06 25.74 -2.62
N GLU A 107 -14.29 25.24 -2.58
CA GLU A 107 -15.40 25.83 -3.33
C GLU A 107 -16.65 25.90 -2.45
N LEU A 108 -16.74 27.01 -1.71
CA LEU A 108 -17.98 27.73 -1.42
C LEU A 108 -17.65 29.23 -1.39
#